data_AF-A0A9D8EM31-F1
#
_entry.id   AF-A0A9D8EM31-F1
#
_cell.length_a   1.000
_cell.length_b   1.000
_cell.length_c   1.000
_cell.angle_alpha   90.00
_cell.angle_beta   90.00
_cell.angle_gamma   90.00
#
_symmetry.space_group_name_H-M   'P 1'
#
loop_
_entity.id
_entity.type
_entity.pdbx_description
1 polymer ?
#
loop_
_entity_poly.entity_id
_entity_poly.type
_entity_poly.pdbx_seq_one_letter_code
_entity_poly.pdbx_strand_id
1 'polypeptide(L)'
;MVLKKTTMLFEENVYKQLQEKSKRENISIGELVREAVANYYGIKKKEDRLKALAKLKRMNLPVSDYESMEHEIIKGALIDR
;
A
#
# COMPACT_ATOMS: atom_id res chain seq x y z
N MET A 1 -2.09 -16.29 -13.07
CA MET A 1 -3.32 -15.47 -13.00
C MET A 1 -3.82 -15.26 -14.42
N VAL A 2 -5.11 -15.50 -14.69
CA VAL A 2 -5.67 -15.27 -16.02
C VAL A 2 -6.07 -13.80 -16.13
N LEU A 3 -5.52 -13.09 -17.12
CA LEU A 3 -5.84 -11.69 -17.40
C LEU A 3 -6.85 -11.61 -18.53
N LYS A 4 -7.81 -10.68 -18.42
CA LYS A 4 -8.75 -10.33 -19.50
C LYS A 4 -8.45 -8.91 -19.97
N LYS A 5 -8.45 -8.71 -21.30
CA LYS A 5 -8.28 -7.39 -21.91
C LYS A 5 -9.59 -6.62 -21.80
N THR A 6 -9.50 -5.36 -21.41
CA THR A 6 -10.63 -4.42 -21.34
C THR A 6 -10.12 -3.05 -21.75
N THR A 7 -10.94 -2.33 -22.52
CA THR A 7 -10.67 -0.95 -22.92
C THR A 7 -11.39 -0.01 -21.96
N MET A 8 -10.68 0.99 -21.44
CA MET A 8 -11.22 2.01 -20.53
C MET A 8 -10.92 3.38 -21.11
N LEU A 9 -11.86 4.31 -20.94
CA LEU A 9 -11.66 5.70 -21.28
C LEU A 9 -11.30 6.47 -20.01
N PHE A 10 -10.29 7.30 -20.10
CA PHE A 10 -9.88 8.22 -19.04
C PHE A 10 -9.92 9.64 -19.58
N GLU A 11 -10.14 10.61 -18.71
CA GLU A 11 -9.85 12.00 -19.02
C GLU A 11 -8.33 12.15 -19.28
N GLU A 12 -7.96 13.05 -20.19
CA GLU A 12 -6.58 13.25 -20.64
C GLU A 12 -5.62 13.58 -19.47
N ASN A 13 -6.06 14.43 -18.56
CA ASN A 13 -5.33 14.80 -17.32
C ASN A 13 -5.07 13.58 -16.43
N VAL A 14 -6.07 12.72 -16.23
CA VAL A 14 -5.97 11.50 -15.43
C VAL A 14 -5.02 10.51 -16.09
N TYR A 15 -5.11 10.35 -17.41
CA TYR A 15 -4.21 9.46 -18.15
C TYR A 15 -2.74 9.90 -18.06
N LYS A 16 -2.47 11.21 -18.14
CA LYS A 16 -1.12 11.77 -17.91
C LYS A 16 -0.59 11.47 -16.51
N GLN A 17 -1.41 11.66 -15.48
CA GLN A 17 -1.01 11.34 -14.10
C GLN A 17 -0.71 9.85 -13.94
N LEU A 18 -1.50 8.97 -14.57
CA LEU A 18 -1.25 7.52 -14.58
C LEU A 18 0.07 7.18 -15.28
N GLN A 19 0.38 7.82 -16.41
CA GLN A 19 1.66 7.65 -17.10
C GLN A 19 2.85 8.08 -16.25
N GLU A 20 2.77 9.24 -15.61
CA GLU A 20 3.83 9.75 -14.72
C GLU A 20 4.07 8.80 -13.53
N LYS A 21 2.99 8.35 -12.88
CA LYS A 21 3.07 7.40 -11.77
C LYS A 21 3.65 6.05 -12.22
N SER A 22 3.22 5.56 -13.37
CA SER A 22 3.72 4.33 -14.00
C SER A 22 5.23 4.39 -14.23
N LYS A 23 5.74 5.50 -14.76
CA LYS A 23 7.19 5.72 -14.96
C LYS A 23 7.95 5.77 -13.64
N ARG A 24 7.43 6.51 -12.64
CA ARG A 24 8.05 6.65 -11.33
C ARG A 24 8.16 5.32 -10.58
N GLU A 25 7.14 4.48 -10.69
CA GLU A 25 7.07 3.20 -9.98
C GLU A 25 7.59 2.02 -10.83
N ASN A 26 7.99 2.27 -12.07
CA ASN A 26 8.45 1.27 -13.04
C ASN A 26 7.47 0.10 -13.22
N ILE A 27 6.17 0.42 -13.29
CA ILE A 27 5.07 -0.55 -13.49
C ILE A 27 4.13 -0.09 -14.60
N SER A 28 3.36 -1.03 -15.14
CA SER A 28 2.40 -0.73 -16.21
C SER A 28 1.17 0.03 -15.67
N ILE A 29 0.55 0.86 -16.52
CA ILE A 29 -0.73 1.50 -16.18
C ILE A 29 -1.80 0.46 -15.85
N GLY A 30 -1.82 -0.66 -16.56
CA GLY A 30 -2.75 -1.76 -16.26
C GLY A 30 -2.53 -2.36 -14.87
N GLU A 31 -1.29 -2.35 -14.36
CA GLU A 31 -0.98 -2.79 -13.00
C GLU A 31 -1.45 -1.77 -11.96
N LEU A 32 -1.23 -0.48 -12.18
CA LEU A 32 -1.78 0.59 -11.35
C LEU A 32 -3.30 0.50 -11.24
N VAL A 33 -3.99 0.31 -12.37
CA VAL A 33 -5.45 0.19 -12.39
C VAL A 33 -5.89 -1.07 -11.63
N ARG A 34 -5.24 -2.22 -11.85
CA ARG A 34 -5.55 -3.44 -11.09
C ARG A 34 -5.35 -3.25 -9.60
N GLU A 35 -4.29 -2.57 -9.18
CA GLU A 35 -4.04 -2.29 -7.77
C GLU A 35 -5.10 -1.37 -7.17
N ALA A 36 -5.45 -0.28 -7.88
CA ALA A 36 -6.51 0.64 -7.46
C ALA A 36 -7.85 -0.08 -7.32
N VAL A 37 -8.23 -0.91 -8.29
CA VAL A 37 -9.45 -1.74 -8.25
C VAL A 37 -9.41 -2.70 -7.06
N ALA A 38 -8.29 -3.40 -6.85
CA ALA A 38 -8.16 -4.34 -5.75
C ALA A 38 -8.22 -3.64 -4.38
N ASN A 39 -7.67 -2.43 -4.26
CA ASN A 39 -7.76 -1.60 -3.06
C ASN A 39 -9.20 -1.14 -2.82
N TYR A 40 -9.86 -0.61 -3.86
CA TYR A 40 -11.20 -0.04 -3.77
C TYR A 40 -12.24 -1.09 -3.37
N TYR A 41 -12.18 -2.29 -3.96
CA TYR A 41 -13.11 -3.37 -3.66
C TYR A 41 -12.62 -4.30 -2.53
N GLY A 42 -11.47 -4.02 -1.90
CA GLY A 42 -10.91 -4.88 -0.85
C GLY A 42 -10.53 -6.29 -1.33
N ILE A 43 -10.25 -6.48 -2.63
CA ILE A 43 -9.89 -7.77 -3.24
C ILE A 43 -8.46 -8.20 -2.89
N LYS A 44 -7.68 -7.35 -2.20
CA LYS A 44 -6.33 -7.68 -1.74
C LYS A 44 -6.32 -9.02 -0.99
N LYS A 45 -5.63 -10.01 -1.57
CA LYS A 45 -5.53 -11.34 -0.98
C LYS A 45 -4.71 -11.24 0.31
N LYS A 46 -5.03 -12.08 1.29
CA LYS A 46 -4.29 -12.21 2.56
C LYS A 46 -2.77 -12.31 2.35
N GLU A 47 -2.35 -12.94 1.27
CA GLU A 47 -0.95 -13.08 0.84
C GLU A 47 -0.25 -11.75 0.54
N ASP A 48 -0.95 -10.78 -0.07
CA ASP A 48 -0.37 -9.46 -0.38
C ASP A 48 -0.16 -8.63 0.89
N ARG A 49 -1.06 -8.78 1.86
CA ARG A 49 -0.89 -8.22 3.21
C ARG A 49 0.33 -8.81 3.92
N LEU A 50 0.51 -10.13 3.85
CA LEU A 50 1.67 -10.80 4.42
C LEU A 50 2.99 -10.38 3.74
N LYS A 51 3.00 -10.20 2.41
CA LYS A 51 4.17 -9.69 1.68
C LYS A 51 4.52 -8.25 2.08
N ALA A 52 3.52 -7.37 2.22
CA ALA A 52 3.73 -6.01 2.71
C ALA A 52 4.32 -6.01 4.13
N LEU A 53 3.79 -6.85 5.01
CA LEU A 53 4.28 -6.99 6.38
C LEU A 53 5.72 -7.55 6.42
N ALA A 54 6.05 -8.50 5.56
CA ALA A 54 7.41 -9.01 5.41
C ALA A 54 8.38 -7.95 4.82
N LYS A 55 7.90 -7.03 3.98
CA LYS A 55 8.70 -5.90 3.48
C LYS A 55 8.97 -4.90 4.61
N LEU A 56 7.96 -4.57 5.42
CA LEU A 56 8.12 -3.71 6.60
C LEU A 56 9.08 -4.32 7.63
N LYS A 57 8.94 -5.62 7.93
CA LYS A 57 9.85 -6.32 8.85
C LYS A 57 11.31 -6.27 8.38
N ARG A 58 11.55 -6.34 7.07
CA ARG A 58 12.90 -6.25 6.47
C ARG A 58 13.51 -4.84 6.51
N MET A 59 12.70 -3.80 6.67
CA MET A 59 13.21 -2.43 6.79
C MET A 59 13.89 -2.18 8.13
N ASN A 60 13.89 -3.16 9.05
CA ASN A 60 14.53 -3.10 10.37
C ASN A 60 14.37 -1.74 11.04
N LEU A 61 13.13 -1.22 10.98
CA LEU A 61 12.80 0.09 11.49
C LEU A 61 13.17 0.11 12.99
N PRO A 62 13.74 1.22 13.49
CA PRO A 62 14.21 1.34 14.88
C PRO A 62 13.00 1.52 15.81
N VAL A 63 12.13 0.52 15.86
CA VAL A 63 10.98 0.46 16.75
C VAL A 63 11.29 -0.57 17.83
N SER A 64 10.99 -0.19 19.06
CA SER A 64 11.02 -1.11 20.20
C SER A 64 10.02 -2.25 19.98
N ASP A 65 10.12 -3.32 20.76
CA ASP A 65 9.11 -4.36 20.77
C ASP A 65 7.74 -3.80 21.20
N TYR A 66 6.69 -4.56 20.88
CA TYR A 66 5.31 -4.13 21.12
C TYR A 66 5.06 -3.78 22.60
N GLU A 67 5.58 -4.58 23.54
CA GLU A 67 5.34 -4.37 24.97
C GLU A 67 5.99 -3.07 25.45
N SER A 68 7.23 -2.82 25.02
CA SER A 68 7.94 -1.57 25.31
C SER A 68 7.19 -0.36 24.74
N MET A 69 6.69 -0.45 23.51
CA MET A 69 5.95 0.65 22.86
C MET A 69 4.59 0.91 23.52
N GLU A 70 3.85 -0.15 23.86
CA GLU A 70 2.58 -0.04 24.58
C GLU A 70 2.77 0.61 25.95
N HIS A 71 3.83 0.22 26.67
CA HIS A 71 4.16 0.83 27.96
C HIS A 71 4.49 2.33 27.84
N GLU A 72 5.26 2.73 26.83
CA GLU A 72 5.57 4.14 26.57
C GLU A 72 4.33 4.97 26.21
N ILE A 73 3.43 4.43 25.38
CA ILE A 73 2.18 5.09 25.00
C ILE A 73 1.29 5.33 26.21
N ILE A 74 1.06 4.28 27.02
CA ILE A 74 0.22 4.37 28.23
C ILE A 74 0.82 5.35 29.23
N LYS A 75 2.14 5.27 29.45
CA LYS A 75 2.85 6.17 30.36
C LYS A 75 2.75 7.62 29.89
N GLY A 76 2.96 7.90 28.61
CA GLY A 76 2.81 9.24 28.03
C GLY A 76 1.40 9.79 28.22
N ALA A 77 0.37 8.98 27.95
CA ALA A 77 -1.03 9.39 28.10
C ALA A 77 -1.46 9.68 29.56
N LEU A 78 -0.77 9.07 30.53
CA LEU A 78 -1.01 9.32 31.95
C LEU A 78 -0.26 10.56 32.49
N ILE A 79 0.85 10.94 31.85
CA ILE A 79 1.65 12.12 32.23
C ILE A 79 1.00 13.43 31.73
N ASP A 80 0.24 13.38 30.63
CA ASP A 80 -0.49 14.53 30.06
C ASP A 80 -1.86 14.82 30.73
N ARG A 81 -2.17 14.19 31.88
CA ARG A 81 -3.38 14.44 32.69
C ARG A 81 -3.06 15.13 34.00
#